data_AF-M7X312-F1
#
_entry.id   AF-M7X312-F1
#
_cell.length_a   1.000
_cell.length_b   1.000
_cell.length_c   1.000
_cell.angle_alpha   90.00
_cell.angle_beta   90.00
_cell.angle_gamma   90.00
#
_symmetry.space_group_name_H-M   'P 1'
#
loop_
_entity.id
_entity.type
_entity.pdbx_description
1 polymer ?
#
loop_
_entity_poly.entity_id
_entity_poly.type
_entity_poly.pdbx_seq_one_letter_code
_entity_poly.pdbx_strand_id
1 'polypeptide(L)'
;APEFPLNSEICEPEERAVVDISLPNPSVTIKGYAIGAHGVPIASVHVALVSLPVTGSPDSATTPSVSVSEVASSELCKIRLAASNVPFSAWTSAGLDAGPASSASSSSSAKHAKHWAWTLFTVTLPIPDSLLKVAELGVGGSGTQVAAVSYAVDVEGKKQEMQTVWNLRGVAEASWSVRRFGIRKVVS
;
A
#
# COMPACT_ATOMS: atom_id res chain seq x y z
N ALA A 1 2.58 12.69 -25.15
CA ALA A 1 3.65 12.71 -24.14
C ALA A 1 3.59 11.39 -23.37
N PRO A 2 4.71 10.81 -22.91
CA PRO A 2 4.64 9.73 -21.94
C PRO A 2 3.92 10.24 -20.69
N GLU A 3 2.97 9.47 -20.18
CA GLU A 3 2.14 9.85 -19.05
C GLU A 3 2.47 8.98 -17.84
N PHE A 4 2.22 9.50 -16.64
CA PHE A 4 2.47 8.79 -15.40
C PHE A 4 1.46 7.64 -15.22
N PRO A 5 1.93 6.46 -14.79
CA PRO A 5 1.06 5.32 -14.52
C PRO A 5 0.15 5.58 -13.31
N LEU A 6 -0.89 4.74 -13.19
CA LEU A 6 -1.70 4.59 -11.97
C LEU A 6 -0.77 4.35 -10.78
N ASN A 7 -0.91 5.14 -9.71
CA ASN A 7 -0.04 5.07 -8.55
C ASN A 7 -0.82 5.29 -7.25
N SER A 8 -0.31 4.73 -6.16
CA SER A 8 -0.74 5.02 -4.80
C SER A 8 0.45 5.01 -3.85
N GLU A 9 0.39 5.84 -2.81
CA GLU A 9 1.45 5.96 -1.81
C GLU A 9 0.86 6.13 -0.40
N ILE A 10 1.35 5.33 0.54
CA ILE A 10 1.02 5.44 1.97
C ILE A 10 1.86 6.57 2.57
N CYS A 11 1.20 7.54 3.20
CA CYS A 11 1.86 8.68 3.85
C CYS A 11 1.91 8.54 5.38
N GLU A 12 0.93 7.84 5.98
CA GLU A 12 0.87 7.58 7.43
C GLU A 12 0.62 6.09 7.68
N PRO A 13 1.27 5.48 8.70
CA PRO A 13 2.28 6.05 9.60
C PRO A 13 3.60 6.44 8.89
N GLU A 14 4.42 7.27 9.52
CA GLU A 14 5.76 7.57 9.01
C GLU A 14 6.66 6.33 8.98
N GLU A 15 7.62 6.31 8.05
CA GLU A 15 8.59 5.22 7.94
C GLU A 15 9.39 5.07 9.25
N ARG A 16 9.42 3.86 9.80
CA ARG A 16 10.06 3.47 11.06
C ARG A 16 9.46 4.13 12.32
N ALA A 17 8.30 4.78 12.21
CA ALA A 17 7.57 5.22 13.39
C ALA A 17 7.16 4.01 14.25
N VAL A 18 6.91 4.24 15.55
CA VAL A 18 6.29 3.24 16.44
C VAL A 18 4.87 3.70 16.74
N VAL A 19 3.89 2.89 16.37
CA VAL A 19 2.47 3.16 16.59
C VAL A 19 2.00 2.41 17.83
N ASP A 20 1.47 3.17 18.78
CA ASP A 20 0.84 2.62 19.98
C ASP A 20 -0.58 2.14 19.67
N ILE A 21 -0.81 0.84 19.85
CA ILE A 21 -2.10 0.18 19.63
C ILE A 21 -2.80 -0.04 20.97
N SER A 22 -3.99 0.53 21.10
CA SER A 22 -4.80 0.45 22.32
C SER A 22 -5.58 -0.86 22.38
N LEU A 23 -5.62 -1.49 23.56
CA LEU A 23 -6.47 -2.65 23.84
C LEU A 23 -7.84 -2.19 24.37
N PRO A 24 -8.95 -2.92 24.10
CA PRO A 24 -9.03 -4.29 23.57
C PRO A 24 -9.15 -4.40 22.05
N ASN A 25 -9.29 -3.29 21.32
CA ASN A 25 -9.51 -3.28 19.86
C ASN A 25 -8.27 -2.71 19.13
N PRO A 26 -7.17 -3.46 19.08
CA PRO A 26 -5.93 -2.98 18.48
C PRO A 26 -6.10 -2.79 16.99
N SER A 27 -5.89 -1.56 16.55
CA SER A 27 -5.97 -1.18 15.14
C SER A 27 -4.94 -0.11 14.81
N VAL A 28 -4.60 -0.01 13.54
CA VAL A 28 -3.75 1.04 13.00
C VAL A 28 -4.47 1.73 11.85
N THR A 29 -4.44 3.06 11.85
CA THR A 29 -4.94 3.85 10.74
C THR A 29 -3.82 4.09 9.73
N ILE A 30 -4.08 3.73 8.48
CA ILE A 30 -3.21 3.97 7.33
C ILE A 30 -3.84 5.06 6.47
N LYS A 31 -3.06 6.05 6.06
CA LYS A 31 -3.51 7.10 5.14
C LYS A 31 -2.54 7.28 3.99
N GLY A 32 -3.05 7.77 2.87
CA GLY A 32 -2.23 8.06 1.71
C GLY A 32 -3.02 8.72 0.60
N TYR A 33 -2.43 8.72 -0.60
CA TYR A 33 -3.08 9.21 -1.81
C TYR A 33 -2.97 8.20 -2.94
N ALA A 34 -3.87 8.29 -3.90
CA ALA A 34 -3.83 7.56 -5.15
C ALA A 34 -4.14 8.50 -6.33
N ILE A 35 -3.54 8.23 -7.48
CA ILE A 35 -3.72 9.01 -8.70
C ILE A 35 -3.85 8.05 -9.88
N GLY A 36 -4.90 8.21 -10.68
CA GLY A 36 -5.10 7.41 -11.87
C GLY A 36 -4.38 7.99 -13.08
N ALA A 37 -4.09 7.13 -14.06
CA ALA A 37 -3.53 7.56 -15.34
C ALA A 37 -4.61 8.21 -16.21
N HIS A 38 -4.24 9.13 -17.09
CA HIS A 38 -5.13 9.78 -18.05
C HIS A 38 -6.37 10.44 -17.44
N GLY A 39 -6.30 10.86 -16.17
CA GLY A 39 -7.46 11.37 -15.44
C GLY A 39 -8.56 10.33 -15.25
N VAL A 40 -8.22 9.03 -15.31
CA VAL A 40 -9.14 7.93 -14.97
C VAL A 40 -9.28 7.91 -13.44
N PRO A 41 -10.50 7.97 -12.89
CA PRO A 41 -10.72 7.94 -11.44
C PRO A 41 -10.25 6.64 -10.78
N ILE A 42 -9.85 6.74 -9.50
CA ILE A 42 -9.57 5.59 -8.63
C ILE A 42 -10.89 4.96 -8.21
N ALA A 43 -11.02 3.64 -8.38
CA ALA A 43 -12.18 2.88 -7.92
C ALA A 43 -11.99 2.36 -6.49
N SER A 44 -10.79 1.85 -6.19
CA SER A 44 -10.47 1.33 -4.87
C SER A 44 -8.97 1.43 -4.58
N VAL A 45 -8.65 1.52 -3.29
CA VAL A 45 -7.30 1.29 -2.76
C VAL A 45 -7.40 0.15 -1.76
N HIS A 46 -6.56 -0.86 -1.91
CA HIS A 46 -6.52 -2.02 -1.02
C HIS A 46 -5.25 -1.95 -0.19
N VAL A 47 -5.38 -2.22 1.12
CA VAL A 47 -4.26 -2.18 2.07
C VAL A 47 -4.23 -3.48 2.87
N ALA A 48 -3.03 -4.02 3.09
CA ALA A 48 -2.78 -5.19 3.92
C ALA A 48 -1.58 -4.96 4.85
N LEU A 49 -1.54 -5.69 5.97
CA LEU A 49 -0.40 -5.74 6.88
C LEU A 49 0.44 -6.99 6.64
N VAL A 50 1.75 -6.82 6.59
CA VAL A 50 2.75 -7.88 6.46
C VAL A 50 3.64 -7.86 7.69
N SER A 51 3.89 -9.03 8.27
CA SER A 51 4.81 -9.19 9.40
C SER A 51 6.26 -9.09 8.93
N LEU A 52 7.11 -8.42 9.71
CA LEU A 52 8.56 -8.35 9.46
C LEU A 52 9.34 -9.06 10.57
N PRO A 53 10.48 -9.72 10.23
CA PRO A 53 11.02 -9.90 8.89
C PRO A 53 10.18 -10.86 8.04
N VAL A 54 10.21 -10.71 6.72
CA VAL A 54 9.57 -11.66 5.80
C VAL A 54 10.35 -12.97 5.84
N THR A 55 9.83 -13.97 6.54
CA THR A 55 10.45 -15.30 6.64
C THR A 55 10.07 -16.15 5.42
N GLY A 56 10.92 -16.11 4.39
CA GLY A 56 10.79 -16.95 3.19
C GLY A 56 12.02 -16.79 2.29
N SER A 57 12.73 -17.88 2.01
CA SER A 57 13.85 -17.89 1.06
C SER A 57 13.33 -17.68 -0.38
N PRO A 58 13.95 -16.85 -1.22
CA PRO A 58 13.62 -16.75 -2.64
C PRO A 58 14.23 -17.89 -3.49
N ASP A 59 14.40 -19.10 -2.94
CA ASP A 59 15.10 -20.19 -3.65
C ASP A 59 14.21 -21.02 -4.59
N SER A 60 12.94 -20.65 -4.80
CA SER A 60 12.08 -21.42 -5.70
C SER A 60 11.13 -20.53 -6.51
N ALA A 61 11.70 -19.72 -7.40
CA ALA A 61 10.96 -19.15 -8.52
C ALA A 61 11.74 -19.39 -9.82
N THR A 62 11.34 -20.42 -10.56
CA THR A 62 11.83 -20.74 -11.90
C THR A 62 11.33 -19.70 -12.92
N THR A 63 12.15 -18.66 -13.19
CA THR A 63 12.25 -17.84 -14.44
C THR A 63 11.04 -16.99 -14.93
N PRO A 64 11.21 -15.93 -15.78
CA PRO A 64 12.38 -15.57 -16.60
C PRO A 64 13.00 -14.17 -16.37
N SER A 65 14.17 -14.04 -16.99
CA SER A 65 15.06 -12.89 -17.13
C SER A 65 14.43 -11.48 -17.09
N VAL A 66 14.69 -10.75 -16.00
CA VAL A 66 15.07 -9.34 -16.08
C VAL A 66 16.30 -9.17 -15.18
N SER A 67 17.42 -8.93 -15.84
CA SER A 67 18.75 -8.83 -15.26
C SER A 67 18.92 -7.56 -14.43
N VAL A 68 18.55 -7.59 -13.16
CA VAL A 68 19.26 -6.87 -12.07
C VAL A 68 19.03 -7.64 -10.76
N SER A 69 19.95 -8.54 -10.38
CA SER A 69 19.87 -9.30 -9.11
C SER A 69 19.79 -8.40 -7.86
N GLU A 70 20.12 -7.12 -7.97
CA GLU A 70 19.99 -6.12 -6.89
C GLU A 70 18.52 -5.72 -6.62
N VAL A 71 17.63 -5.76 -7.62
CA VAL A 71 16.21 -5.43 -7.42
C VAL A 71 15.47 -6.61 -6.80
N ALA A 72 15.82 -7.85 -7.16
CA ALA A 72 15.28 -9.06 -6.54
C ALA A 72 15.74 -9.26 -5.08
N SER A 73 16.86 -8.64 -4.67
CA SER A 73 17.35 -8.66 -3.29
C SER A 73 16.81 -7.52 -2.42
N SER A 74 16.14 -6.52 -3.02
CA SER A 74 15.50 -5.41 -2.30
C SER A 74 14.48 -5.92 -1.29
N GLU A 75 14.57 -5.43 -0.05
CA GLU A 75 13.60 -5.73 1.01
C GLU A 75 12.17 -5.35 0.60
N LEU A 76 12.00 -4.24 -0.15
CA LEU A 76 10.69 -3.80 -0.61
C LEU A 76 10.06 -4.80 -1.58
N CYS A 77 10.86 -5.38 -2.48
CA CYS A 77 10.41 -6.44 -3.39
C CYS A 77 9.97 -7.69 -2.63
N LYS A 78 10.73 -8.09 -1.59
CA LYS A 78 10.36 -9.22 -0.73
C LYS A 78 9.05 -8.97 0.02
N ILE A 79 8.82 -7.74 0.51
CA ILE A 79 7.58 -7.35 1.19
C ILE A 79 6.40 -7.35 0.21
N ARG A 80 6.58 -6.80 -1.00
CA ARG A 80 5.55 -6.81 -2.06
C ARG A 80 5.16 -8.23 -2.45
N LEU A 81 6.14 -9.10 -2.63
CA LEU A 81 5.93 -10.52 -2.93
C LEU A 81 5.25 -11.26 -1.77
N ALA A 82 5.62 -10.97 -0.52
CA ALA A 82 4.91 -11.51 0.64
C ALA A 82 3.44 -11.06 0.66
N ALA A 83 3.20 -9.77 0.40
CA ALA A 83 1.85 -9.21 0.32
C ALA A 83 1.03 -9.82 -0.83
N SER A 84 1.63 -10.12 -1.98
CA SER A 84 0.90 -10.75 -3.09
C SER A 84 0.43 -12.18 -2.76
N ASN A 85 1.05 -12.83 -1.78
CA ASN A 85 0.73 -14.18 -1.34
C ASN A 85 -0.24 -14.21 -0.14
N VAL A 86 -0.60 -13.06 0.45
CA VAL A 86 -1.63 -13.05 1.51
C VAL A 86 -3.02 -13.29 0.89
N PRO A 87 -3.94 -13.97 1.61
CA PRO A 87 -5.28 -14.22 1.09
C PRO A 87 -6.04 -12.91 0.84
N PHE A 88 -6.98 -12.91 -0.10
CA PHE A 88 -7.80 -11.74 -0.40
C PHE A 88 -8.52 -11.17 0.83
N SER A 89 -8.92 -12.03 1.77
CA SER A 89 -9.55 -11.63 3.04
C SER A 89 -8.65 -10.81 3.97
N ALA A 90 -7.34 -10.80 3.77
CA ALA A 90 -6.39 -9.97 4.51
C ALA A 90 -6.25 -8.56 3.92
N TRP A 91 -6.77 -8.32 2.72
CA TRP A 91 -6.81 -6.99 2.10
C TRP A 91 -8.08 -6.26 2.51
N THR A 92 -7.93 -5.03 2.98
CA THR A 92 -9.06 -4.16 3.32
C THR A 92 -9.13 -3.01 2.33
N SER A 93 -10.33 -2.75 1.81
CA SER A 93 -10.58 -1.57 0.96
C SER A 93 -10.60 -0.31 1.82
N ALA A 94 -9.84 0.71 1.41
CA ALA A 94 -9.82 2.00 2.06
C ALA A 94 -11.05 2.86 1.68
N GLY A 95 -11.45 3.73 2.60
CA GLY A 95 -12.36 4.83 2.27
C GLY A 95 -11.63 5.85 1.39
N LEU A 96 -12.30 6.33 0.34
CA LEU A 96 -11.76 7.28 -0.62
C LEU A 96 -12.38 8.66 -0.42
N ASP A 97 -11.56 9.70 -0.48
CA ASP A 97 -11.96 11.10 -0.53
C ASP A 97 -11.36 11.74 -1.80
N ALA A 98 -12.21 11.92 -2.80
CA ALA A 98 -11.85 12.55 -4.07
C ALA A 98 -11.90 14.09 -4.01
N GLY A 99 -12.11 14.67 -2.82
CA GLY A 99 -12.31 16.09 -2.62
C GLY A 99 -13.69 16.57 -3.09
N PRO A 100 -13.93 17.90 -3.06
CA PRO A 100 -15.18 18.46 -3.54
C PRO A 100 -15.34 18.15 -5.03
N ALA A 101 -16.49 17.59 -5.40
CA ALA A 101 -16.83 17.35 -6.80
C ALA A 101 -16.84 18.70 -7.53
N SER A 102 -15.76 19.00 -8.26
CA SER A 102 -15.73 20.15 -9.15
C SER A 102 -16.89 19.98 -10.14
N SER A 103 -17.78 20.95 -10.18
CA SER A 103 -19.00 20.98 -11.00
C SER A 103 -18.65 20.96 -12.50
N ALA A 104 -18.23 19.81 -13.02
CA ALA A 104 -17.94 19.63 -14.43
C ALA A 104 -19.22 19.19 -15.15
N SER A 105 -19.91 20.21 -15.65
CA SER A 105 -20.81 20.24 -16.81
C SER A 105 -21.41 18.92 -17.30
N SER A 106 -22.74 18.90 -17.29
CA SER A 106 -23.65 18.00 -18.01
C SER A 106 -23.40 17.95 -19.53
N SER A 107 -22.30 17.34 -19.97
CA SER A 107 -22.10 16.98 -21.38
C SER A 107 -22.03 15.46 -21.52
N SER A 108 -23.12 14.94 -22.08
CA SER A 108 -23.39 13.56 -22.43
C SER A 108 -22.29 12.91 -23.26
N SER A 109 -21.49 12.05 -22.64
CA SER A 109 -21.08 10.77 -23.22
C SER A 109 -20.67 9.84 -22.07
N ALA A 110 -21.16 8.61 -22.06
CA ALA A 110 -20.97 7.62 -21.00
C ALA A 110 -19.53 7.07 -20.97
N LYS A 111 -18.56 7.94 -20.68
CA LYS A 111 -17.19 7.61 -20.29
C LYS A 111 -16.91 8.39 -19.02
N HIS A 112 -16.39 7.73 -18.00
CA HIS A 112 -16.19 8.28 -16.66
C HIS A 112 -15.66 9.71 -16.71
N ALA A 113 -16.30 10.62 -15.96
CA ALA A 113 -15.86 11.99 -15.85
C ALA A 113 -14.38 12.01 -15.44
N LYS A 114 -13.55 12.74 -16.19
CA LYS A 114 -12.12 12.80 -15.93
C LYS A 114 -11.86 13.40 -14.56
N HIS A 115 -10.96 12.78 -13.80
CA HIS A 115 -10.53 13.20 -12.48
C HIS A 115 -9.01 13.37 -12.47
N TRP A 116 -8.55 14.61 -12.55
CA TRP A 116 -7.13 14.96 -12.65
C TRP A 116 -6.44 15.17 -11.30
N ALA A 117 -7.24 15.33 -10.23
CA ALA A 117 -6.72 15.45 -8.87
C ALA A 117 -6.36 14.07 -8.30
N TRP A 118 -5.54 14.06 -7.26
CA TRP A 118 -5.37 12.86 -6.45
C TRP A 118 -6.65 12.55 -5.67
N THR A 119 -6.78 11.31 -5.23
CA THR A 119 -7.79 10.85 -4.28
C THR A 119 -7.08 10.48 -2.99
N LEU A 120 -7.48 11.05 -1.86
CA LEU A 120 -6.98 10.65 -0.56
C LEU A 120 -7.63 9.33 -0.16
N PHE A 121 -6.90 8.47 0.54
CA PHE A 121 -7.44 7.24 1.10
C PHE A 121 -7.14 7.13 2.59
N THR A 122 -8.05 6.51 3.33
CA THR A 122 -7.88 6.20 4.75
C THR A 122 -8.51 4.86 5.07
N VAL A 123 -7.80 4.03 5.84
CA VAL A 123 -8.30 2.73 6.31
C VAL A 123 -7.82 2.48 7.73
N THR A 124 -8.69 1.94 8.56
CA THR A 124 -8.31 1.44 9.89
C THR A 124 -8.27 -0.09 9.83
N LEU A 125 -7.07 -0.64 9.98
CA LEU A 125 -6.82 -2.08 9.90
C LEU A 125 -6.78 -2.66 11.30
N PRO A 126 -7.55 -3.72 11.60
CA PRO A 126 -7.35 -4.48 12.83
C PRO A 126 -5.96 -5.14 12.78
N ILE A 127 -5.26 -5.14 13.91
CA ILE A 127 -3.97 -5.84 14.01
C ILE A 127 -4.24 -7.35 14.13
N PRO A 128 -3.72 -8.19 13.21
CA PRO A 128 -3.86 -9.65 13.31
C PRO A 128 -3.34 -10.21 14.63
N ASP A 129 -4.01 -11.23 15.17
CA ASP A 129 -3.62 -11.88 16.43
C ASP A 129 -2.18 -12.40 16.42
N SER A 130 -1.69 -12.86 15.26
CA SER A 130 -0.30 -13.28 15.09
C SER A 130 0.69 -12.15 15.40
N LEU A 131 0.39 -10.93 14.95
CA LEU A 131 1.17 -9.72 15.20
C LEU A 131 0.99 -9.22 16.63
N LEU A 132 -0.21 -9.35 17.19
CA LEU A 132 -0.44 -9.04 18.60
C LEU A 132 0.38 -9.93 19.51
N LYS A 133 0.49 -11.24 19.28
CA LYS A 133 1.25 -12.13 20.18
C LYS A 133 2.71 -11.73 20.34
N VAL A 134 3.32 -11.19 19.29
CA VAL A 134 4.72 -10.76 19.29
C VAL A 134 4.92 -9.30 19.69
N ALA A 135 3.88 -8.46 19.60
CA ALA A 135 3.97 -7.05 19.98
C ALA A 135 4.26 -6.89 21.47
N GLU A 136 5.36 -6.19 21.76
CA GLU A 136 5.79 -5.85 23.11
C GLU A 136 4.73 -5.00 23.83
N LEU A 137 4.57 -5.29 25.12
CA LEU A 137 3.76 -4.48 26.03
C LEU A 137 4.68 -3.50 26.74
N GLY A 138 4.38 -2.19 26.69
CA GLY A 138 5.08 -1.20 27.52
C GLY A 138 5.43 0.10 26.83
N VAL A 139 6.29 0.88 27.48
CA VAL A 139 6.74 2.20 27.05
C VAL A 139 8.24 2.13 26.72
N GLY A 140 8.63 2.60 25.53
CA GLY A 140 10.04 2.75 25.13
C GLY A 140 10.64 1.62 24.27
N GLY A 141 9.91 0.53 24.01
CA GLY A 141 10.33 -0.52 23.08
C GLY A 141 10.20 -0.12 21.60
N SER A 142 10.98 -0.77 20.72
CA SER A 142 10.96 -0.55 19.26
C SER A 142 9.70 -1.10 18.57
N GLY A 143 8.86 -1.84 19.31
CA GLY A 143 7.67 -2.49 18.79
C GLY A 143 7.98 -3.65 17.84
N THR A 144 6.96 -4.46 17.53
CA THR A 144 7.06 -5.45 16.45
C THR A 144 7.05 -4.74 15.11
N GLN A 145 8.03 -5.03 14.27
CA GLN A 145 8.11 -4.45 12.94
C GLN A 145 7.06 -5.06 12.00
N VAL A 146 6.36 -4.20 11.29
CA VAL A 146 5.34 -4.55 10.30
C VAL A 146 5.50 -3.66 9.08
N ALA A 147 4.91 -4.09 7.96
CA ALA A 147 4.77 -3.27 6.77
C ALA A 147 3.28 -3.16 6.38
N ALA A 148 2.80 -1.95 6.15
CA ALA A 148 1.58 -1.75 5.38
C ALA A 148 1.93 -1.73 3.90
N VAL A 149 1.14 -2.45 3.09
CA VAL A 149 1.29 -2.50 1.63
C VAL A 149 0.00 -2.05 1.00
N SER A 150 0.05 -1.16 0.01
CA SER A 150 -1.13 -0.71 -0.73
C SER A 150 -0.99 -0.80 -2.23
N TYR A 151 -2.12 -1.02 -2.90
CA TYR A 151 -2.26 -0.84 -4.34
C TYR A 151 -3.61 -0.22 -4.70
N ALA A 152 -3.63 0.53 -5.79
CA ALA A 152 -4.86 1.08 -6.35
C ALA A 152 -5.42 0.25 -7.51
N VAL A 153 -6.73 0.35 -7.72
CA VAL A 153 -7.45 -0.11 -8.90
C VAL A 153 -8.28 1.06 -9.42
N ASP A 154 -8.24 1.33 -10.71
CA ASP A 154 -9.04 2.39 -11.33
C ASP A 154 -10.43 1.89 -11.77
N VAL A 155 -11.30 2.81 -12.21
CA VAL A 155 -12.67 2.47 -12.66
C VAL A 155 -12.71 1.62 -13.95
N GLU A 156 -11.59 1.52 -14.67
CA GLU A 156 -11.44 0.64 -15.83
C GLU A 156 -10.97 -0.77 -15.43
N GLY A 157 -10.75 -1.01 -14.13
CA GLY A 157 -10.28 -2.28 -13.59
C GLY A 157 -8.78 -2.49 -13.72
N LYS A 158 -8.02 -1.47 -14.13
CA LYS A 158 -6.56 -1.53 -14.19
C LYS A 158 -6.01 -1.47 -12.78
N LYS A 159 -5.16 -2.44 -12.46
CA LYS A 159 -4.48 -2.55 -11.17
C LYS A 159 -3.08 -1.95 -11.25
N GLN A 160 -2.67 -1.25 -10.20
CA GLN A 160 -1.30 -0.77 -10.02
C GLN A 160 -0.32 -1.96 -10.06
N GLU A 161 0.80 -1.78 -10.76
CA GLU A 161 1.80 -2.83 -10.90
C GLU A 161 2.44 -3.17 -9.54
N MET A 162 2.70 -4.45 -9.30
CA MET A 162 3.35 -4.87 -8.05
C MET A 162 4.77 -4.31 -7.95
N GLN A 163 5.50 -4.33 -9.06
CA GLN A 163 6.87 -3.89 -9.16
C GLN A 163 7.09 -3.19 -10.50
N THR A 164 7.42 -1.91 -10.47
CA THR A 164 7.84 -1.14 -11.63
C THR A 164 9.16 -1.65 -12.17
N VAL A 165 9.25 -1.66 -13.50
CA VAL A 165 10.48 -1.97 -14.22
C VAL A 165 11.51 -0.88 -13.95
N TRP A 166 12.66 -1.28 -13.40
CA TRP A 166 13.75 -0.35 -13.15
C TRP A 166 14.18 0.37 -14.43
N ASN A 167 14.44 1.67 -14.31
CA ASN A 167 15.00 2.46 -15.38
C ASN A 167 16.07 3.41 -14.83
N LEU A 168 17.07 3.73 -15.67
CA LEU A 168 18.23 4.55 -15.29
C LEU A 168 17.84 5.95 -14.76
N ARG A 169 16.68 6.46 -15.17
CA ARG A 169 16.19 7.79 -14.76
C ARG A 169 15.46 7.77 -13.42
N GLY A 170 15.09 6.59 -12.91
CA GLY A 170 14.28 6.45 -11.69
C GLY A 170 12.92 7.13 -11.79
N VAL A 171 12.37 7.28 -13.00
CA VAL A 171 11.08 7.95 -13.22
C VAL A 171 9.95 6.96 -13.31
N ALA A 172 8.74 7.45 -13.03
CA ALA A 172 7.50 6.68 -13.10
C ALA A 172 7.46 5.44 -12.18
N GLU A 173 8.09 5.53 -11.00
CA GLU A 173 7.93 4.50 -9.97
C GLU A 173 6.49 4.44 -9.49
N ALA A 174 5.86 3.29 -9.69
CA ALA A 174 4.45 3.03 -9.39
C ALA A 174 4.22 1.61 -8.87
N SER A 175 5.26 0.95 -8.36
CA SER A 175 5.14 -0.28 -7.60
C SER A 175 4.17 -0.11 -6.43
N TRP A 176 3.61 -1.20 -5.92
CA TRP A 176 2.81 -1.16 -4.69
C TRP A 176 3.57 -0.40 -3.58
N SER A 177 2.87 0.50 -2.91
CA SER A 177 3.45 1.28 -1.82
C SER A 177 3.73 0.37 -0.64
N VAL A 178 4.86 0.58 0.02
CA VAL A 178 5.27 -0.17 1.21
C VAL A 178 5.70 0.84 2.26
N ARG A 179 5.09 0.76 3.44
CA ARG A 179 5.42 1.60 4.58
C ARG A 179 5.75 0.73 5.78
N ARG A 180 6.98 0.82 6.29
CA ARG A 180 7.45 0.01 7.43
C ARG A 180 7.33 0.81 8.72
N PHE A 181 6.84 0.19 9.78
CA PHE A 181 6.70 0.81 11.10
C PHE A 181 6.66 -0.25 12.19
N GLY A 182 6.90 0.15 13.43
CA GLY A 182 6.73 -0.69 14.62
C GLY A 182 5.31 -0.56 15.18
N ILE A 183 4.77 -1.64 15.75
CA ILE A 183 3.55 -1.61 16.56
C ILE A 183 3.86 -2.02 18.00
N ARG A 184 3.23 -1.34 18.96
CA ARG A 184 3.45 -1.57 20.39
C ARG A 184 2.14 -1.51 21.16
N LYS A 185 1.91 -2.46 22.05
CA LYS A 185 0.69 -2.47 22.87
C LYS A 185 0.81 -1.46 24.00
N VAL A 186 -0.23 -0.65 24.14
CA VAL A 186 -0.42 0.22 25.30
C VAL A 186 -1.70 -0.18 26.04
N VAL A 187 -1.61 -0.24 27.37
CA VAL A 187 -2.77 -0.38 28.25
C VAL A 187 -3.22 1.03 28.58
N SER A 188 -4.44 1.40 28.19
CA SER A 188 -5.08 2.65 28.59
C SER A 188 -5.63 2.55 30.00
#